data_AF-A0A819X8B7-F1
#
_entry.id   AF-A0A819X8B7-F1
#
_cell.length_a   1.000
_cell.length_b   1.000
_cell.length_c   1.000
_cell.angle_alpha   90.00
_cell.angle_beta   90.00
_cell.angle_gamma   90.00
#
_symmetry.space_group_name_H-M   'P 1'
#
loop_
_entity.id
_entity.type
_entity.pdbx_description
1 polymer ?
#
loop_
_entity_poly.entity_id
_entity_poly.type
_entity_poly.pdbx_seq_one_letter_code
_entity_poly.pdbx_strand_id
1 'polypeptide(L)'
;MEKKSIGEYKCVQAVALYDAGFTISSVARQLNISWICFKNAIIRHRNHGTFKDPSRTGRPLKLRPRTAHHLKRLVHGKNRANANIITQKLN
;
A
#
# COMPACT_ATOMS: atom_id res chain seq x y z
N MET A 1 -10.93 -16.71 -14.05
CA MET A 1 -11.12 -16.50 -12.60
C MET A 1 -10.47 -15.18 -12.20
N GLU A 2 -11.26 -14.19 -11.81
CA GLU A 2 -10.71 -12.95 -11.23
C GLU A 2 -10.13 -13.23 -9.84
N LYS A 3 -8.89 -12.82 -9.59
CA LYS A 3 -8.30 -12.90 -8.26
C LYS A 3 -8.89 -11.79 -7.39
N LYS A 4 -9.94 -12.12 -6.63
CA LYS A 4 -10.58 -11.19 -5.70
C LYS A 4 -9.84 -11.18 -4.37
N SER A 5 -9.76 -10.00 -3.76
CA SER A 5 -9.28 -9.89 -2.38
C SER A 5 -10.25 -10.60 -1.44
N ILE A 6 -9.73 -11.04 -0.29
CA ILE A 6 -10.58 -11.56 0.77
C ILE A 6 -11.44 -10.43 1.32
N GLY A 7 -12.73 -10.71 1.50
CA GLY A 7 -13.66 -9.75 2.06
C GLY A 7 -13.24 -9.32 3.46
N GLU A 8 -13.42 -8.04 3.76
CA GLU A 8 -13.06 -7.44 5.04
C GLU A 8 -13.63 -8.21 6.24
N TYR A 9 -14.90 -8.63 6.14
CA TYR A 9 -15.57 -9.43 7.16
C TYR A 9 -14.81 -10.72 7.52
N LYS A 10 -14.27 -11.43 6.52
CA LYS A 10 -13.49 -12.65 6.75
C LYS A 10 -12.17 -12.37 7.45
N CYS A 11 -11.52 -11.25 7.13
CA CYS A 11 -10.31 -10.82 7.83
C CYS A 11 -10.59 -10.45 9.29
N VAL A 12 -11.71 -9.77 9.55
CA VAL A 12 -12.14 -9.44 10.92
C VAL A 12 -12.41 -10.71 11.72
N GLN A 13 -13.18 -11.64 11.17
CA GLN A 13 -13.49 -12.92 11.82
C GLN A 13 -12.22 -13.74 12.10
N ALA A 14 -11.30 -13.78 11.13
CA ALA A 14 -10.01 -14.43 11.25
C ALA A 14 -9.19 -13.91 12.44
N VAL A 15 -9.07 -12.59 12.55
CA VAL A 15 -8.32 -11.94 13.62
C VAL A 15 -8.99 -12.13 14.97
N ALA A 16 -10.31 -11.98 15.06
CA ALA A 16 -11.05 -12.20 16.30
C ALA A 16 -10.87 -13.62 16.85
N LEU A 17 -10.91 -14.64 15.98
CA LEU A 17 -10.65 -16.03 16.38
C LEU A 17 -9.20 -16.24 16.82
N TYR A 18 -8.24 -15.59 16.16
CA TYR A 18 -6.84 -15.65 16.58
C TYR A 18 -6.61 -15.03 17.95
N ASP A 19 -7.21 -13.86 18.21
CA ASP A 19 -7.12 -13.17 19.50
C ASP A 19 -7.83 -13.96 20.62
N ALA A 20 -8.85 -14.76 20.28
CA ALA A 20 -9.48 -15.72 21.18
C ALA A 20 -8.63 -16.98 21.46
N GLY A 21 -7.41 -17.08 20.91
CA GLY A 21 -6.46 -18.15 21.18
C GLY A 21 -6.54 -19.35 20.23
N PHE A 22 -7.35 -19.29 19.16
CA PHE A 22 -7.38 -20.36 18.17
C PHE A 22 -6.11 -20.40 17.32
N THR A 23 -5.69 -21.61 16.95
CA THR A 23 -4.49 -21.78 16.12
C THR A 23 -4.76 -21.34 14.68
N ILE A 24 -3.76 -20.72 14.05
CA ILE A 24 -3.84 -20.22 12.68
C ILE A 24 -4.34 -21.31 11.71
N SER A 25 -3.80 -22.53 11.83
CA SER A 25 -4.17 -23.65 10.94
C SER A 25 -5.63 -24.05 11.06
N SER A 26 -6.19 -24.03 12.28
CA SER A 26 -7.60 -24.36 12.51
C SER A 26 -8.53 -23.29 11.89
N VAL A 27 -8.25 -22.02 12.14
CA VAL A 27 -9.05 -20.90 11.64
C VAL A 27 -8.97 -20.78 10.12
N ALA A 28 -7.77 -20.97 9.54
CA ALA A 28 -7.58 -20.95 8.09
C ALA A 28 -8.41 -22.03 7.39
N ARG A 29 -8.49 -23.24 7.97
CA ARG A 29 -9.35 -24.32 7.47
C ARG A 29 -10.83 -23.98 7.61
N GLN A 30 -11.25 -23.48 8.77
CA GLN A 30 -12.66 -23.10 9.02
C GLN A 30 -13.16 -22.00 8.07
N LEU A 31 -12.34 -20.98 7.81
CA LEU A 31 -12.73 -19.84 6.96
C LEU A 31 -12.46 -20.07 5.47
N ASN A 32 -11.84 -21.21 5.12
CA ASN A 32 -11.36 -21.56 3.79
C ASN A 32 -10.46 -20.45 3.19
N ILE A 33 -9.42 -20.08 3.95
CA ILE A 33 -8.44 -19.05 3.61
C ILE A 33 -7.04 -19.66 3.64
N SER A 34 -6.16 -19.24 2.73
CA SER A 34 -4.77 -19.69 2.77
C SER A 34 -4.06 -19.14 4.01
N TRP A 35 -3.20 -19.97 4.62
CA TRP A 35 -2.41 -19.61 5.81
C TRP A 35 -1.64 -18.29 5.63
N ILE A 36 -1.07 -18.07 4.43
CA ILE A 36 -0.32 -16.85 4.08
C ILE A 36 -1.24 -15.62 4.14
N CYS A 37 -2.45 -15.72 3.58
CA CYS A 37 -3.38 -14.60 3.60
C CYS A 37 -3.82 -14.25 5.02
N PHE A 38 -4.12 -15.27 5.83
CA PHE A 38 -4.46 -15.10 7.23
C PHE A 38 -3.35 -14.40 8.02
N LYS A 39 -2.10 -14.86 7.86
CA LYS A 39 -0.92 -14.25 8.50
C LYS A 39 -0.77 -12.78 8.11
N ASN A 40 -0.95 -12.46 6.83
CA ASN A 40 -0.88 -11.08 6.35
C ASN A 40 -2.01 -10.20 6.90
N ALA A 41 -3.22 -10.75 7.09
CA ALA A 41 -4.33 -10.03 7.70
C ALA A 41 -4.02 -9.65 9.15
N ILE A 42 -3.45 -10.57 9.95
CA ILE A 42 -3.02 -10.27 11.33
C ILE A 42 -1.95 -9.19 11.36
N ILE A 43 -0.89 -9.34 10.55
CA ILE A 43 0.22 -8.37 10.51
C ILE A 43 -0.31 -6.98 10.17
N ARG A 44 -1.21 -6.90 9.18
CA ARG A 44 -1.78 -5.63 8.75
C ARG A 44 -2.65 -4.99 9.83
N HIS A 45 -3.49 -5.77 10.49
CA HIS A 45 -4.32 -5.26 11.57
C HIS A 45 -3.46 -4.73 12.72
N ARG A 46 -2.42 -5.46 13.13
CA ARG A 46 -1.51 -5.04 14.20
C ARG A 46 -0.69 -3.79 13.84
N ASN A 47 -0.21 -3.69 12.61
CA ASN A 47 0.65 -2.59 12.20
C ASN A 47 -0.11 -1.31 11.83
N HIS A 48 -1.29 -1.44 11.23
CA HIS A 48 -2.01 -0.33 10.61
C HIS A 48 -3.43 -0.12 11.16
N GLY A 49 -3.94 -1.03 11.99
CA GLY A 49 -5.32 -0.97 12.49
C GLY A 49 -6.39 -1.20 11.41
N THR A 50 -6.01 -1.65 10.22
CA THR A 50 -6.95 -1.81 9.08
C THR A 50 -6.94 -3.23 8.52
N PHE A 51 -8.09 -3.64 7.99
CA PHE A 51 -8.28 -4.93 7.30
C PHE A 51 -8.27 -4.79 5.78
N LYS A 52 -8.35 -3.55 5.27
CA LYS A 52 -8.37 -3.24 3.83
C LYS A 52 -6.98 -3.41 3.23
N ASP A 53 -6.92 -3.88 1.99
CA ASP A 53 -5.67 -3.86 1.23
C ASP A 53 -5.26 -2.41 0.94
N PRO A 54 -3.95 -2.07 1.05
CA PRO A 54 -3.49 -0.76 0.64
C PRO A 54 -3.76 -0.59 -0.86
N SER A 55 -4.28 0.58 -1.23
CA SER A 55 -4.42 0.96 -2.63
C SER A 55 -3.05 0.91 -3.29
N ARG A 56 -2.94 0.19 -4.40
CA ARG A 56 -1.72 0.23 -5.21
C ARG A 56 -1.59 1.63 -5.78
N THR A 57 -0.58 2.37 -5.33
CA THR A 57 -0.14 3.56 -6.05
C THR A 57 0.39 3.06 -7.38
N GLY A 58 -0.35 3.34 -8.46
CA GLY A 58 0.04 2.92 -9.80
C GLY A 58 1.44 3.42 -10.19
N ARG A 59 1.90 3.01 -11.37
CA ARG A 59 3.17 3.53 -11.89
C ARG A 59 3.07 5.06 -11.96
N PRO A 60 4.02 5.82 -11.38
CA PRO A 60 4.02 7.26 -11.50
C PRO A 60 4.03 7.64 -12.98
N LEU A 61 3.21 8.64 -13.34
CA LEU A 61 3.13 9.11 -14.71
C LEU A 61 4.50 9.63 -15.16
N LYS A 62 4.92 9.23 -16.37
CA LYS A 62 6.15 9.76 -16.95
C LYS A 62 5.94 11.24 -17.23
N LEU A 63 6.83 12.08 -16.71
CA LEU A 63 6.89 13.49 -17.08
C LEU A 63 7.18 13.63 -18.58
N ARG A 64 6.60 14.65 -19.22
CA ARG A 64 6.97 15.00 -20.60
C ARG A 64 8.46 15.35 -20.65
N PRO A 65 9.19 14.99 -21.71
CA PRO A 65 10.63 15.24 -21.81
C PRO A 65 11.03 16.70 -21.58
N ARG A 66 10.22 17.65 -22.08
CA ARG A 66 10.44 19.10 -21.89
C ARG A 66 10.36 19.51 -20.42
N THR A 67 9.37 19.03 -19.68
CA THR A 67 9.20 19.30 -18.24
C THR A 67 10.35 18.70 -17.44
N ALA A 68 10.76 17.46 -17.76
CA ALA A 68 11.92 16.82 -17.15
C ALA A 68 13.22 17.60 -17.42
N HIS A 69 13.42 18.11 -18.63
CA HIS A 69 14.59 18.92 -18.98
C HIS A 69 14.58 20.29 -18.30
N HIS A 70 13.41 20.93 -18.17
CA HIS A 70 13.25 22.17 -17.43
C HIS A 70 13.59 21.98 -15.94
N LEU A 71 13.07 20.91 -15.33
CA LEU A 71 13.39 20.54 -13.95
C LEU A 71 14.88 20.30 -13.75
N LYS A 72 15.53 19.53 -14.64
CA LYS A 72 16.99 19.32 -14.61
C LYS A 72 17.76 20.64 -14.66
N ARG A 73 17.33 21.61 -15.49
CA ARG A 73 17.96 22.93 -15.56
C ARG A 73 17.81 23.74 -14.27
N LEU A 74 16.66 23.67 -13.60
CA LEU A 74 16.44 24.38 -12.33
C LEU A 74 17.27 23.78 -11.19
N VAL A 75 17.48 22.46 -11.19
CA VAL A 75 18.24 21.74 -10.16
C VAL A 75 19.76 21.86 -10.37
N HIS A 76 20.24 21.78 -11.63
CA HIS A 76 21.67 21.78 -11.96
C HIS A 76 22.21 23.13 -12.47
N GLY A 77 21.36 24.14 -12.64
CA GLY A 77 21.77 25.48 -13.04
C GLY A 77 22.58 26.19 -11.94
N LYS A 78 23.33 27.24 -12.32
CA LYS A 78 24.20 28.03 -11.42
C LYS A 78 23.50 28.58 -10.16
N ASN A 79 22.17 28.66 -10.17
CA ASN A 79 21.35 28.95 -9.00
C ASN A 79 20.67 27.66 -8.55
N ARG A 80 21.22 26.97 -7.53
CA ARG A 80 20.55 25.83 -6.88
C ARG A 80 19.25 26.35 -6.27
N ALA A 81 18.16 26.26 -7.02
CA ALA A 81 16.86 26.71 -6.55
C ALA A 81 16.40 25.78 -5.42
N ASN A 82 16.05 26.37 -4.28
CA ASN A 82 15.50 25.64 -3.15
C ASN A 82 14.17 24.97 -3.56
N ALA A 83 13.82 23.83 -2.96
CA ALA A 83 12.69 23.00 -3.42
C ALA A 83 11.37 23.80 -3.59
N ASN A 84 11.12 24.78 -2.71
CA ASN A 84 9.94 25.66 -2.75
C ASN A 84 9.86 26.56 -4.01
N ILE A 85 10.99 26.98 -4.57
CA ILE A 85 11.04 27.82 -5.78
C ILE A 85 10.72 26.98 -7.03
N ILE A 86 11.09 25.70 -7.00
CA ILE A 86 10.83 24.77 -8.11
C ILE A 86 9.33 24.46 -8.17
N THR A 87 8.68 24.21 -7.04
CA THR A 87 7.23 23.98 -6.96
C THR A 87 6.42 25.20 -7.39
N GLN A 88 6.81 26.42 -6.99
CA GLN A 88 6.13 27.65 -7.43
C GLN A 88 6.22 27.89 -8.95
N LYS A 89 7.28 27.43 -9.63
CA LYS A 89 7.46 27.59 -11.09
C LYS A 89 6.75 26.52 -11.93
N LEU A 90 6.33 25.43 -11.31
CA LEU A 90 5.65 24.32 -11.99
C LEU A 90 4.12 24.43 -11.95
N ASN A 91 3.58 25.18 -10.99
CA ASN A 91 2.17 25.58 -10.93
C ASN A 91 1.92 26.77 -11.85
#